data_AF-A0A7X7PJH1-F1
#
_entry.id   AF-A0A7X7PJH1-F1
#
_cell.length_a   1.000
_cell.length_b   1.000
_cell.length_c   1.000
_cell.angle_alpha   90.00
_cell.angle_beta   90.00
_cell.angle_gamma   90.00
#
_symmetry.space_group_name_H-M   'P 1'
#
loop_
_entity.id
_entity.type
_entity.pdbx_description
1 polymer ?
#
loop_
_entity_poly.entity_id
_entity_poly.type
_entity_poly.pdbx_seq_one_letter_code
_entity_poly.pdbx_strand_id
1 'polypeptide(L)'
;MNVVRLSRQDHALLCARFAEHGNSQRRMRDALEEAAVPADVIGRLCALREMERALEVDLGAVCWRWEHRNDEATHPLERQIMEYVAEPRGTGSGWELWVRLDSVHALRELMEGRLVGEPE
;
A
#
# COMPACT_ATOMS: atom_id res chain seq x y z
N MET A 1 -16.06 -7.00 7.21
CA MET A 1 -15.22 -6.24 6.27
C MET A 1 -13.94 -5.89 6.99
N ASN A 2 -12.85 -6.57 6.64
CA ASN A 2 -11.55 -6.31 7.24
C ASN A 2 -10.88 -5.13 6.53
N VAL A 3 -10.55 -4.07 7.29
CA VAL A 3 -10.02 -2.82 6.75
C VAL A 3 -8.75 -2.44 7.49
N VAL A 4 -7.70 -2.09 6.75
CA VAL A 4 -6.53 -1.39 7.30
C VAL A 4 -6.75 0.11 7.12
N ARG A 5 -6.62 0.84 8.22
CA ARG A 5 -6.74 2.30 8.24
C ARG A 5 -5.34 2.89 8.26
N LEU A 6 -4.95 3.54 7.18
CA LEU A 6 -3.67 4.20 7.08
C LEU A 6 -3.86 5.69 7.32
N SER A 7 -3.17 6.22 8.33
CA SER A 7 -3.09 7.66 8.48
C SER A 7 -2.37 8.27 7.28
N ARG A 8 -2.53 9.58 7.07
CA ARG A 8 -1.76 10.31 6.04
C ARG A 8 -0.24 10.10 6.19
N GLN A 9 0.27 10.01 7.41
CA GLN A 9 1.69 9.82 7.68
C GLN A 9 2.14 8.40 7.29
N ASP A 10 1.36 7.38 7.63
CA ASP A 10 1.65 5.99 7.25
C ASP A 10 1.60 5.82 5.73
N HIS A 11 0.57 6.40 5.09
CA HIS A 11 0.43 6.42 3.64
C HIS A 11 1.65 7.05 2.96
N ALA A 12 2.07 8.25 3.41
CA ALA A 12 3.23 8.92 2.86
C ALA A 12 4.52 8.10 3.04
N LEU A 13 4.71 7.50 4.22
CA LEU A 13 5.86 6.66 4.52
C LEU A 13 5.91 5.42 3.62
N LEU A 14 4.77 4.77 3.39
CA LEU A 14 4.63 3.61 2.51
C LEU A 14 4.86 3.98 1.03
N CYS A 15 4.33 5.11 0.57
CA CYS A 15 4.58 5.63 -0.77
C CYS A 15 6.07 5.90 -1.00
N ALA A 16 6.72 6.62 -0.08
CA ALA A 16 8.16 6.91 -0.16
C ALA A 16 8.98 5.63 -0.16
N ARG A 17 8.63 4.66 0.70
CA ARG A 17 9.26 3.32 0.70
C ARG A 17 9.19 2.66 -0.68
N PHE A 18 8.02 2.70 -1.30
CA PHE A 18 7.82 2.09 -2.62
C PHE A 18 8.67 2.77 -3.69
N ALA A 19 8.52 4.09 -3.81
CA ALA A 19 9.10 4.87 -4.90
C ALA A 19 10.62 5.03 -4.82
N GLU A 20 11.12 5.36 -3.63
CA GLU A 20 12.52 5.77 -3.46
C GLU A 20 13.42 4.58 -3.13
N HIS A 21 12.83 3.51 -2.57
CA HIS A 21 13.60 2.39 -2.04
C HIS A 21 13.22 1.03 -2.65
N GLY A 22 12.45 1.03 -3.74
CA GLY A 22 11.98 -0.19 -4.41
C GLY A 22 11.14 -1.06 -3.47
N ASN A 23 10.34 -0.41 -2.64
CA ASN A 23 9.53 -1.00 -1.58
C ASN A 23 10.30 -1.80 -0.51
N SER A 24 11.60 -1.56 -0.38
CA SER A 24 12.46 -2.24 0.59
C SER A 24 12.47 -1.52 1.93
N GLN A 25 11.89 -2.15 2.96
CA GLN A 25 11.94 -1.63 4.33
C GLN A 25 13.37 -1.48 4.86
N ARG A 26 14.29 -2.40 4.51
CA ARG A 26 15.70 -2.31 4.93
C ARG A 26 16.37 -1.07 4.35
N ARG A 27 16.29 -0.88 3.02
CA ARG A 27 16.92 0.26 2.35
C ARG A 27 16.39 1.59 2.86
N MET A 28 15.07 1.70 3.06
CA MET A 28 14.49 2.91 3.62
C MET A 28 14.95 3.14 5.06
N ARG A 29 14.97 2.10 5.91
CA ARG A 29 15.46 2.23 7.28
C ARG A 29 16.90 2.75 7.31
N ASP A 30 17.78 2.14 6.52
CA ASP A 30 19.19 2.53 6.48
C ASP A 30 19.32 4.02 6.06
N ALA A 31 18.51 4.48 5.09
CA ALA A 31 18.47 5.88 4.67
C ALA A 31 17.89 6.83 5.76
N LEU A 32 16.87 6.40 6.50
CA LEU A 32 16.30 7.18 7.61
C LEU A 32 17.29 7.31 8.78
N GLU A 33 18.05 6.25 9.07
CA GLU A 33 19.11 6.25 10.07
C GLU A 33 20.25 7.21 9.66
N GLU A 34 20.69 7.15 8.40
CA GLU A 34 21.70 8.07 7.85
C GLU A 34 21.25 9.53 7.89
N ALA A 35 19.97 9.79 7.62
CA ALA A 35 19.37 11.12 7.69
C ALA A 35 19.04 11.58 9.13
N ALA A 36 19.40 10.80 10.15
CA ALA A 36 19.12 11.07 11.56
C ALA A 36 17.64 11.36 11.85
N VAL A 37 16.74 10.68 11.14
CA VAL A 37 15.29 10.80 11.36
C VAL A 37 14.93 10.22 12.73
N PRO A 38 13.96 10.82 13.44
CA PRO A 38 13.50 10.32 14.73
C PRO A 38 13.17 8.82 14.76
N ALA A 39 13.56 8.16 15.86
CA ALA A 39 13.44 6.70 16.02
C ALA A 39 11.99 6.19 16.00
N ASP A 40 11.01 7.04 16.32
CA ASP A 40 9.58 6.73 16.24
C ASP A 40 9.11 6.54 14.79
N VAL A 41 9.67 7.29 13.83
CA VAL A 41 9.39 7.09 12.39
C VAL A 41 9.92 5.73 11.92
N ILE A 42 11.13 5.36 12.36
CA ILE A 42 11.71 4.04 12.07
C ILE A 42 10.87 2.94 12.73
N GLY A 43 10.46 3.12 13.99
CA GLY A 43 9.57 2.20 14.69
C GLY A 43 8.24 2.00 13.95
N ARG A 44 7.67 3.09 13.42
CA ARG A 44 6.45 3.05 12.61
C ARG A 44 6.65 2.32 11.28
N LEU A 45 7.76 2.55 10.58
CA LEU A 45 8.13 1.79 9.38
C LEU A 45 8.20 0.28 9.65
N CYS A 46 8.82 -0.12 10.77
CA CYS A 46 8.90 -1.52 11.18
C CYS A 46 7.53 -2.10 11.51
N ALA A 47 6.71 -1.40 12.28
CA ALA A 47 5.35 -1.84 12.63
C ALA A 47 4.46 -2.02 11.39
N LEU A 48 4.54 -1.11 10.42
CA LEU A 48 3.83 -1.24 9.14
C LEU A 48 4.29 -2.48 8.37
N ARG A 49 5.60 -2.79 8.39
CA ARG A 49 6.11 -3.99 7.73
C ARG A 49 5.67 -5.28 8.40
N GLU A 50 5.56 -5.29 9.72
CA GLU A 50 5.01 -6.43 10.48
C GLU A 50 3.53 -6.63 10.17
N MET A 51 2.77 -5.54 10.11
CA MET A 51 1.36 -5.56 9.71
C MET A 51 1.17 -6.13 8.29
N GLU A 52 1.95 -5.67 7.31
CA GLU A 52 1.94 -6.22 5.94
C GLU A 52 2.16 -7.72 5.89
N ARG A 53 3.10 -8.23 6.70
CA ARG A 53 3.40 -9.66 6.78
C ARG A 53 2.25 -10.44 7.42
N ALA A 54 1.68 -9.93 8.51
CA ALA A 54 0.58 -10.58 9.21
C ALA A 54 -0.70 -10.64 8.35
N LEU A 55 -0.91 -9.65 7.50
CA LEU A 55 -2.06 -9.54 6.63
C LEU A 55 -1.81 -10.08 5.21
N GLU A 56 -0.59 -10.50 4.90
CA GLU A 56 -0.18 -10.95 3.55
C GLU A 56 -0.53 -9.96 2.43
N VAL A 57 -0.40 -8.66 2.71
CA VAL A 57 -0.68 -7.55 1.78
C VAL A 57 0.52 -6.63 1.66
N ASP A 58 0.83 -6.21 0.43
CA ASP A 58 1.83 -5.18 0.16
C ASP A 58 1.17 -3.79 0.18
N LEU A 59 1.13 -3.16 1.36
CA LEU A 59 0.53 -1.85 1.56
C LEU A 59 1.33 -0.74 0.87
N GLY A 60 2.66 -0.88 0.75
CA GLY A 60 3.50 0.05 -0.02
C GLY A 60 3.05 0.14 -1.48
N ALA A 61 2.83 -1.01 -2.11
CA ALA A 61 2.37 -1.08 -3.48
C ALA A 61 0.93 -0.56 -3.66
N VAL A 62 0.05 -0.82 -2.69
CA VAL A 62 -1.32 -0.30 -2.68
C VAL A 62 -1.32 1.24 -2.57
N CYS A 63 -0.58 1.80 -1.62
CA CYS A 63 -0.50 3.25 -1.42
C CYS A 63 0.05 3.96 -2.66
N TRP A 64 1.15 3.44 -3.22
CA TRP A 64 1.76 4.04 -4.41
C TRP A 64 0.79 4.05 -5.60
N ARG A 65 0.14 2.92 -5.91
CA ARG A 65 -0.84 2.85 -6.99
C ARG A 65 -2.07 3.71 -6.71
N TRP A 66 -2.49 3.82 -5.46
CA TRP A 66 -3.59 4.69 -5.09
C TRP A 66 -3.28 6.15 -5.40
N GLU A 67 -2.08 6.63 -5.04
CA GLU A 67 -1.66 8.00 -5.30
C GLU A 67 -1.65 8.33 -6.80
N HIS A 68 -1.21 7.39 -7.64
CA HIS A 68 -1.04 7.56 -9.09
C HIS A 68 -2.26 7.09 -9.91
N ARG A 69 -3.36 6.67 -9.26
CA ARG A 69 -4.53 6.08 -9.95
C ARG A 69 -5.20 7.01 -10.97
N ASN A 70 -4.98 8.31 -10.82
CA ASN A 70 -5.57 9.36 -11.66
C ASN A 70 -4.59 9.95 -12.69
N ASP A 71 -3.37 9.44 -12.74
CA ASP A 71 -2.40 9.87 -13.74
C ASP A 71 -2.91 9.53 -15.14
N GLU A 72 -2.53 10.36 -16.12
CA GLU A 72 -2.97 10.22 -17.51
C GLU A 72 -2.56 8.87 -18.13
N ALA A 73 -1.40 8.35 -17.70
CA ALA A 73 -0.88 7.07 -18.16
C ALA A 73 -1.53 5.84 -17.48
N THR A 74 -2.29 6.04 -16.40
CA THR A 74 -2.88 4.92 -15.66
C THR A 74 -4.09 4.36 -16.39
N HIS A 75 -4.06 3.04 -16.63
CA HIS A 75 -5.14 2.36 -17.35
C HIS A 75 -6.47 2.48 -16.58
N PRO A 76 -7.63 2.71 -17.25
CA PRO A 76 -8.91 2.89 -16.57
C PRO A 76 -9.31 1.73 -15.64
N LEU A 77 -8.96 0.49 -16.02
CA LEU A 77 -9.20 -0.68 -15.18
C LEU A 77 -8.36 -0.65 -13.88
N GLU A 78 -7.12 -0.18 -13.93
CA GLU A 78 -6.29 -0.06 -12.72
C GLU A 78 -6.91 0.94 -11.76
N ARG A 79 -7.43 2.08 -12.27
CA ARG A 79 -8.19 3.04 -11.46
C ARG A 79 -9.40 2.39 -10.78
N GLN A 80 -10.21 1.65 -11.52
CA GLN A 80 -11.38 0.95 -10.97
C GLN A 80 -10.99 -0.09 -9.92
N ILE A 81 -9.92 -0.84 -10.17
CA ILE A 81 -9.36 -1.78 -9.19
C ILE A 81 -8.94 -1.04 -7.93
N MET A 82 -8.23 0.09 -8.06
CA MET A 82 -7.79 0.88 -6.92
C MET A 82 -8.98 1.42 -6.11
N GLU A 83 -10.02 1.91 -6.77
CA GLU A 83 -11.29 2.35 -6.13
C GLU A 83 -12.07 1.20 -5.47
N TYR A 84 -11.91 -0.03 -5.94
CA TYR A 84 -12.50 -1.21 -5.33
C TYR A 84 -11.75 -1.69 -4.07
N VAL A 85 -10.42 -1.58 -4.06
CA VAL A 85 -9.59 -2.04 -2.94
C VAL A 85 -9.39 -0.99 -1.86
N ALA A 86 -9.51 0.30 -2.19
CA ALA A 86 -9.26 1.36 -1.23
C ALA A 86 -10.20 2.55 -1.41
N GLU A 87 -10.46 3.26 -0.31
CA GLU A 87 -11.24 4.48 -0.34
C GLU A 87 -10.67 5.52 0.63
N PRO A 88 -10.74 6.82 0.31
CA PRO A 88 -10.37 7.86 1.26
C PRO A 88 -11.52 8.06 2.25
N ARG A 89 -11.19 8.24 3.53
CA ARG A 89 -12.15 8.62 4.58
C ARG A 89 -11.69 9.86 5.31
N GLY A 90 -12.66 10.69 5.71
CA GLY A 90 -12.37 11.99 6.33
C GLY A 90 -12.06 13.08 5.30
N THR A 91 -11.78 14.29 5.80
CA THR A 91 -11.48 15.47 4.98
C THR A 91 -10.30 16.24 5.56
N GLY A 92 -9.61 17.03 4.73
CA GLY A 92 -8.54 17.91 5.15
C GLY A 92 -7.33 17.16 5.73
N SER A 93 -6.85 17.59 6.90
CA SER A 93 -5.67 17.00 7.56
C SER A 93 -5.94 15.64 8.22
N GLY A 94 -7.21 15.31 8.49
CA GLY A 94 -7.63 14.07 9.15
C GLY A 94 -8.05 12.98 8.18
N TRP A 95 -7.62 13.04 6.92
CA TRP A 95 -7.94 12.00 5.95
C TRP A 95 -7.13 10.72 6.21
N GLU A 96 -7.76 9.58 5.98
CA GLU A 96 -7.20 8.24 6.07
C GLU A 96 -7.43 7.51 4.74
N LEU A 97 -6.50 6.62 4.38
CA LEU A 97 -6.77 5.62 3.35
C LEU A 97 -7.27 4.35 4.01
N TRP A 98 -8.49 3.93 3.66
CA TRP A 98 -9.05 2.67 4.10
C TRP A 98 -8.81 1.62 3.03
N VAL A 99 -7.95 0.65 3.32
CA VAL A 99 -7.65 -0.48 2.43
C VAL A 99 -8.50 -1.68 2.85
N ARG A 100 -9.35 -2.15 1.92
CA ARG A 100 -10.27 -3.27 2.11
C ARG A 100 -9.53 -4.57 1.84
N LEU A 101 -9.14 -5.29 2.89
CA LEU A 101 -8.35 -6.51 2.79
C LEU A 101 -9.08 -7.60 2.01
N ASP A 102 -10.38 -7.75 2.27
CA ASP A 102 -11.22 -8.73 1.58
C ASP A 102 -11.18 -8.52 0.05
N SER A 103 -11.19 -7.26 -0.41
CA SER A 103 -11.06 -6.90 -1.83
C SER A 103 -9.67 -7.23 -2.40
N VAL A 104 -8.61 -6.96 -1.64
CA VAL A 104 -7.23 -7.24 -2.06
C VAL A 104 -7.01 -8.75 -2.21
N HIS A 105 -7.47 -9.55 -1.24
CA HIS A 105 -7.36 -11.00 -1.29
C HIS A 105 -8.19 -11.61 -2.42
N ALA A 106 -9.42 -11.15 -2.62
CA ALA A 106 -10.27 -11.62 -3.72
C ALA A 106 -9.64 -11.37 -5.11
N LEU A 107 -8.98 -10.22 -5.29
CA LEU A 107 -8.25 -9.93 -6.53
C LEU A 107 -7.02 -10.83 -6.71
N ARG A 108 -6.29 -11.08 -5.63
CA ARG A 108 -5.14 -11.99 -5.65
C ARG A 108 -5.57 -13.40 -6.04
N GLU A 109 -6.62 -13.93 -5.42
CA GLU A 109 -7.20 -15.23 -5.76
C GLU A 109 -7.68 -15.28 -7.21
N LEU A 110 -8.30 -14.22 -7.71
CA LEU A 110 -8.74 -14.16 -9.11
C LEU A 110 -7.55 -14.19 -10.09
N MET A 111 -6.46 -13.49 -9.77
CA MET A 111 -5.24 -13.48 -10.60
C MET A 111 -4.52 -14.82 -10.57
N GLU A 112 -4.40 -15.42 -9.38
CA GLU A 112 -3.78 -16.74 -9.21
C GLU A 112 -4.64 -17.86 -9.82
N GLY A 113 -5.97 -17.79 -9.70
CA GLY A 113 -6.90 -18.77 -10.27
C GLY A 113 -6.98 -18.74 -11.81
N ARG A 114 -6.76 -17.58 -12.43
CA ARG A 114 -6.64 -17.47 -13.90
C ARG A 114 -5.35 -18.07 -14.45
N LEU A 115 -4.29 -18.16 -13.65
CA LEU A 115 -3.03 -18.81 -14.03
C LEU A 115 -3.12 -20.34 -13.99
N VAL A 116 -4.13 -20.92 -13.33
CA VAL A 116 -4.34 -22.37 -13.22
C VAL A 116 -5.40 -22.88 -14.22
N GLY A 117 -6.05 -21.97 -14.95
CA GLY A 117 -7.11 -22.27 -15.90
C GLY A 117 -6.82 -21.81 -17.33
N GLU A 118 -5.71 -22.27 -17.92
CA GLU A 118 -5.64 -22.39 -19.38
C GLU A 118 -6.11 -23.81 -19.75
N PRO A 119 -7.31 -23.99 -20.35
CA PRO A 119 -7.62 -25.23 -21.04
C PRO A 119 -6.87 -25.28 -22.39
N GLU A 120 -6.35 -26.46 -22.72
CA GLU A 120 -5.75 -26.83 -24.02
C GLU A 120 -6.61 -26.45 -25.23
#